data_AF-A0A2M7RLP6-F1
#
_entry.id   AF-A0A2M7RLP6-F1
#
_cell.length_a   1.000
_cell.length_b   1.000
_cell.length_c   1.000
_cell.angle_alpha   90.00
_cell.angle_beta   90.00
_cell.angle_gamma   90.00
#
_symmetry.space_group_name_H-M   'P 1'
#
loop_
_entity.id
_entity.type
_entity.pdbx_description
1 polymer ?
#
loop_
_entity_poly.entity_id
_entity_poly.type
_entity_poly.pdbx_seq_one_letter_code
_entity_poly.pdbx_strand_id
1 'polypeptide(L)'
;MKTLALLTSLILTIIGVFSLIFLNFFAFNFNYQDLILYFILALAIGLLVWIVGSVLNKKFNHLVTDFINGKEKNLKNKRVFRTYGYVLLVLLPFLIFLLLLALYSAITFTLYAVLLISNAPRIPIAVLIALAIIFFGTIAAVFMGLFRLIFPKKILPYGIIIDQNSQTKLWRLINKTSGDLGTKCIDKIIITPDHGVGVYLEGNFFSKIFGSGRRVLQMGIPSIYDLSINELQAILAHEYGHFNNKDTQWSTFTYAMSTSLIETLKSTPGPGGEGMVGGVMALNPAYWILFFYIKLFFRITNGFSRIREVMADLNSVELYGGEAFKNGLQKIARNDIVFSELVNDKYAIELLDEEKTITSIDIIMKFAYDSIGKLGIKELDHNLLNNSKTSTPYDSHPSLEKRYKLADIYKVNKKDNSDKVNTLFEDWKKIEEDITNLYNYRLLLIFNKLPQEK
;
A
#
# COMPACT_ATOMS: atom_id res chain seq x y z
N MET A 1 -13.24 -12.59 -25.20
CA MET A 1 -12.23 -12.67 -26.27
C MET A 1 -11.89 -11.29 -26.80
N LYS A 2 -12.87 -10.47 -27.22
CA LYS A 2 -12.64 -9.09 -27.71
C LYS A 2 -11.78 -8.19 -26.79
N THR A 3 -12.11 -8.08 -25.49
CA THR A 3 -11.32 -7.27 -24.54
C THR A 3 -9.89 -7.77 -24.34
N LEU A 4 -9.68 -9.08 -24.45
CA LEU A 4 -8.36 -9.68 -24.28
C LEU A 4 -7.45 -9.40 -25.48
N ALA A 5 -7.97 -9.65 -26.69
CA ALA A 5 -7.27 -9.31 -27.92
C ALA A 5 -6.91 -7.82 -27.98
N LEU A 6 -7.80 -6.95 -27.49
CA LEU A 6 -7.55 -5.51 -27.41
C LEU A 6 -6.43 -5.15 -26.43
N LEU A 7 -6.37 -5.78 -25.24
CA LEU A 7 -5.29 -5.55 -24.28
C LEU A 7 -3.95 -6.13 -24.78
N THR A 8 -3.95 -7.28 -25.46
CA THR A 8 -2.75 -7.83 -26.08
C THR A 8 -2.24 -6.93 -27.21
N SER A 9 -3.14 -6.44 -28.07
CA SER A 9 -2.81 -5.45 -29.10
C SER A 9 -2.22 -4.19 -28.47
N LEU A 10 -2.78 -3.72 -27.36
CA LEU A 10 -2.28 -2.54 -26.65
C LEU A 10 -0.85 -2.75 -26.14
N ILE A 11 -0.53 -3.92 -25.60
CA ILE A 11 0.84 -4.26 -25.17
C ILE A 11 1.80 -4.18 -26.37
N LEU A 12 1.42 -4.79 -27.50
CA LEU A 12 2.23 -4.75 -28.72
C LEU A 12 2.41 -3.32 -29.24
N THR A 13 1.36 -2.50 -29.19
CA THR A 13 1.44 -1.08 -29.53
C THR A 13 2.41 -0.34 -28.60
N ILE A 14 2.33 -0.56 -27.28
CA ILE A 14 3.25 0.06 -26.33
C ILE A 14 4.71 -0.34 -26.62
N ILE A 15 4.96 -1.62 -26.91
CA ILE A 15 6.30 -2.13 -27.26
C ILE A 15 6.80 -1.52 -28.57
N GLY A 16 5.92 -1.38 -29.57
CA GLY A 16 6.25 -0.74 -30.85
C GLY A 16 6.63 0.73 -30.67
N VAL A 17 5.83 1.50 -29.92
CA VAL A 17 6.13 2.92 -29.66
C VAL A 17 7.37 3.08 -28.79
N PHE A 18 7.56 2.22 -27.79
CA PHE A 18 8.80 2.15 -27.01
C PHE A 18 10.02 1.99 -27.93
N SER A 19 9.93 1.11 -28.93
CA SER A 19 11.03 0.88 -29.89
C SER A 19 11.34 2.12 -30.73
N LEU A 20 10.32 2.89 -31.12
CA LEU A 20 10.51 4.15 -31.84
C LEU A 20 11.22 5.21 -30.99
N ILE A 21 10.79 5.41 -29.75
CA ILE A 21 11.46 6.33 -28.81
C ILE A 21 12.91 5.90 -28.61
N PHE A 22 13.13 4.60 -28.41
CA PHE A 22 14.46 4.04 -28.21
C PHE A 22 15.39 4.27 -29.41
N LEU A 23 14.88 4.10 -30.64
CA LEU A 23 15.62 4.41 -31.86
C LEU A 23 16.00 5.90 -31.94
N ASN A 24 15.09 6.80 -31.58
CA ASN A 24 15.38 8.23 -31.52
C ASN A 24 16.46 8.56 -30.48
N PHE A 25 16.43 7.92 -29.30
CA PHE A 25 17.50 8.05 -28.31
C PHE A 25 18.86 7.60 -28.87
N PHE A 26 18.90 6.45 -29.54
CA PHE A 26 20.14 5.91 -30.11
C PHE A 26 20.69 6.79 -31.24
N ALA A 27 19.81 7.37 -32.05
CA ALA A 27 20.17 8.30 -33.12
C ALA A 27 20.44 9.73 -32.62
N PHE A 28 20.31 10.00 -31.30
CA PHE A 28 20.35 11.35 -30.72
C PHE A 28 19.38 12.35 -31.42
N ASN A 29 18.26 11.86 -31.93
CA ASN A 29 17.26 12.66 -32.64
C ASN A 29 16.17 13.11 -31.66
N PHE A 30 16.30 14.34 -31.15
CA PHE A 30 15.35 14.95 -30.22
C PHE A 30 14.65 16.13 -30.87
N ASN A 31 13.46 15.90 -31.40
CA ASN A 31 12.63 16.94 -31.99
C ASN A 31 11.23 17.00 -31.35
N TYR A 32 10.61 18.19 -31.44
CA TYR A 32 9.30 18.44 -30.81
C TYR A 32 8.14 17.73 -31.53
N GLN A 33 8.27 17.43 -32.83
CA GLN A 33 7.22 16.71 -33.59
C GLN A 33 7.04 15.29 -33.06
N ASP A 34 8.15 14.57 -32.87
CA ASP A 34 8.16 13.24 -32.25
C ASP A 34 7.68 13.30 -30.79
N LEU A 35 8.09 14.32 -30.03
CA LEU A 35 7.60 14.52 -28.66
C LEU A 35 6.07 14.63 -28.62
N ILE A 36 5.47 15.46 -29.48
CA ILE A 36 4.00 15.60 -29.57
C ILE A 36 3.37 14.24 -29.93
N LEU A 37 3.90 13.54 -30.93
CA LEU A 37 3.38 12.24 -31.35
C LEU A 37 3.38 11.23 -30.20
N TYR A 38 4.51 11.10 -29.50
CA TYR A 38 4.64 10.19 -28.36
C TYR A 38 3.71 10.59 -27.21
N PHE A 39 3.54 11.88 -26.96
CA PHE A 39 2.61 12.38 -25.96
C PHE A 39 1.15 12.08 -26.30
N ILE A 40 0.74 12.26 -27.57
CA ILE A 40 -0.60 11.90 -28.04
C ILE A 40 -0.84 10.40 -27.89
N LEU A 41 0.14 9.56 -28.26
CA LEU A 41 0.06 8.11 -28.07
C LEU A 41 -0.05 7.74 -26.59
N ALA A 42 0.73 8.38 -25.72
CA ALA A 42 0.66 8.21 -24.27
C ALA A 42 -0.72 8.56 -23.72
N LEU A 43 -1.29 9.68 -24.15
CA LEU A 43 -2.64 10.09 -23.75
C LEU A 43 -3.70 9.12 -24.25
N ALA A 44 -3.61 8.65 -25.50
CA ALA A 44 -4.56 7.70 -26.06
C ALA A 44 -4.54 6.36 -25.30
N ILE A 45 -3.34 5.82 -25.04
CA ILE A 45 -3.16 4.61 -24.23
C ILE A 45 -3.68 4.83 -22.80
N GLY A 46 -3.30 5.94 -22.17
CA GLY A 46 -3.72 6.29 -20.82
C GLY A 46 -5.24 6.44 -20.68
N LEU A 47 -5.89 7.09 -21.64
CA LEU A 47 -7.34 7.24 -21.69
C LEU A 47 -8.03 5.88 -21.84
N LEU A 48 -7.52 5.01 -22.71
CA LEU A 48 -8.08 3.68 -22.90
C LEU A 48 -7.97 2.84 -21.62
N VAL A 49 -6.79 2.83 -20.97
CA VAL A 49 -6.60 2.16 -19.67
C VAL A 49 -7.55 2.76 -18.62
N TRP A 50 -7.71 4.08 -18.59
CA TRP A 50 -8.62 4.77 -17.68
C TRP A 50 -10.08 4.38 -17.89
N ILE A 51 -10.56 4.33 -19.14
CA ILE A 51 -11.92 3.92 -19.50
C ILE A 51 -12.15 2.47 -19.07
N VAL A 52 -11.26 1.56 -19.48
CA VAL A 52 -11.38 0.12 -19.17
C VAL A 52 -11.40 -0.10 -17.66
N GLY A 53 -10.47 0.51 -16.93
CA GLY A 53 -10.42 0.44 -15.47
C GLY A 53 -11.67 1.00 -14.80
N SER A 54 -12.18 2.14 -15.29
CA SER A 54 -13.39 2.75 -14.74
C SER A 54 -14.63 1.88 -14.96
N VAL A 55 -14.75 1.25 -16.14
CA VAL A 55 -15.83 0.30 -16.44
C VAL A 55 -15.71 -0.95 -15.56
N LEU A 56 -14.51 -1.49 -15.38
CA LEU A 56 -14.27 -2.63 -14.51
C LEU A 56 -14.61 -2.33 -13.05
N ASN A 57 -14.23 -1.15 -12.56
CA ASN A 57 -14.55 -0.70 -11.20
C ASN A 57 -16.06 -0.57 -10.99
N LYS A 58 -16.78 0.04 -11.94
CA LYS A 58 -18.24 0.13 -11.90
C LYS A 58 -18.91 -1.25 -11.91
N LYS A 59 -18.47 -2.15 -12.80
CA LYS A 59 -18.99 -3.52 -12.88
C LYS A 59 -18.79 -4.28 -11.58
N PHE A 60 -17.60 -4.17 -10.98
CA PHE A 60 -17.34 -4.84 -9.71
C PHE A 60 -18.18 -4.26 -8.58
N ASN A 61 -18.27 -2.94 -8.45
CA ASN A 61 -19.11 -2.31 -7.43
C ASN A 61 -20.58 -2.74 -7.56
N HIS A 62 -21.10 -2.89 -8.78
CA HIS A 62 -22.45 -3.41 -9.00
C HIS A 62 -22.59 -4.86 -8.53
N LEU A 63 -21.64 -5.73 -8.90
CA LEU A 63 -21.62 -7.13 -8.45
C LEU A 63 -21.59 -7.26 -6.92
N VAL A 64 -20.81 -6.43 -6.23
CA VAL A 64 -20.78 -6.43 -4.76
C VAL A 64 -22.11 -5.99 -4.17
N THR A 65 -22.68 -4.90 -4.68
CA THR A 65 -23.98 -4.42 -4.22
C THR A 65 -25.09 -5.43 -4.47
N ASP A 66 -25.10 -6.08 -5.64
CA ASP A 66 -26.09 -7.11 -5.98
C ASP A 66 -25.94 -8.35 -5.11
N PHE A 67 -24.70 -8.74 -4.78
CA PHE A 67 -24.43 -9.83 -3.84
C PHE A 67 -24.93 -9.50 -2.43
N ILE A 68 -24.62 -8.30 -1.92
CA ILE A 68 -25.07 -7.84 -0.60
C ILE A 68 -26.60 -7.82 -0.52
N ASN A 69 -27.27 -7.45 -1.61
CA ASN A 69 -28.74 -7.42 -1.70
C ASN A 69 -29.35 -8.80 -2.02
N GLY A 70 -28.57 -9.88 -2.08
CA GLY A 70 -29.05 -11.23 -2.36
C GLY A 70 -29.49 -11.48 -3.81
N LYS A 71 -29.24 -10.54 -4.73
CA LYS A 71 -29.56 -10.66 -6.17
C LYS A 71 -28.56 -11.53 -6.93
N GLU A 72 -27.32 -11.60 -6.45
CA GLU A 72 -26.26 -12.43 -7.00
C GLU A 72 -25.75 -13.42 -5.95
N LYS A 73 -25.57 -14.69 -6.33
CA LYS A 73 -25.09 -15.73 -5.41
C LYS A 73 -23.58 -15.90 -5.42
N ASN A 74 -22.88 -15.32 -6.39
CA ASN A 74 -21.45 -15.57 -6.56
C ASN A 74 -20.67 -14.30 -6.95
N LEU A 75 -19.83 -13.82 -6.02
CA LEU A 75 -18.92 -12.70 -6.23
C LEU A 75 -17.75 -13.03 -7.18
N LYS A 76 -17.41 -14.31 -7.37
CA LYS A 76 -16.22 -14.76 -8.12
C LYS A 76 -16.47 -14.77 -9.63
N ASN A 77 -16.70 -13.60 -10.22
CA ASN A 77 -16.83 -13.47 -11.67
C ASN A 77 -15.46 -13.56 -12.37
N LYS A 78 -15.03 -14.79 -12.71
CA LYS A 78 -13.72 -15.10 -13.35
C LYS A 78 -13.35 -14.15 -14.50
N ARG A 79 -14.32 -13.63 -15.24
CA ARG A 79 -14.07 -12.71 -16.37
C ARG A 79 -13.58 -11.34 -15.90
N VAL A 80 -14.19 -10.77 -14.84
CA VAL A 80 -13.78 -9.48 -14.26
C VAL A 80 -12.37 -9.57 -13.71
N PHE A 81 -12.09 -10.60 -12.89
CA PHE A 81 -10.76 -10.87 -12.32
C PHE A 81 -9.68 -11.00 -13.38
N ARG A 82 -9.93 -11.83 -14.39
CA ARG A 82 -8.98 -12.02 -15.49
C ARG A 82 -8.70 -10.71 -16.22
N THR A 83 -9.72 -9.89 -16.44
CA THR A 83 -9.55 -8.61 -17.13
C THR A 83 -8.74 -7.62 -16.29
N TYR A 84 -8.95 -7.56 -14.97
CA TYR A 84 -8.09 -6.77 -14.08
C TYR A 84 -6.62 -7.22 -14.14
N GLY A 85 -6.35 -8.53 -14.08
CA GLY A 85 -4.99 -9.05 -14.24
C GLY A 85 -4.33 -8.60 -15.54
N TYR A 86 -5.05 -8.64 -16.66
CA TYR A 86 -4.52 -8.12 -17.93
C TYR A 86 -4.29 -6.60 -17.94
N VAL A 87 -5.17 -5.82 -17.32
CA VAL A 87 -4.94 -4.38 -17.17
C VAL A 87 -3.69 -4.12 -16.33
N LEU A 88 -3.46 -4.87 -15.25
CA LEU A 88 -2.23 -4.77 -14.46
C LEU A 88 -0.98 -5.12 -15.29
N LEU A 89 -1.05 -6.13 -16.16
CA LEU A 89 0.06 -6.46 -17.07
C LEU A 89 0.36 -5.35 -18.08
N VAL A 90 -0.64 -4.59 -18.52
CA VAL A 90 -0.45 -3.42 -19.39
C VAL A 90 0.28 -2.28 -18.66
N LEU A 91 0.10 -2.15 -17.34
CA LEU A 91 0.67 -1.02 -16.60
C LEU A 91 2.20 -1.01 -16.65
N LEU A 92 2.88 -2.16 -16.58
CA LEU A 92 4.36 -2.19 -16.60
C LEU A 92 4.97 -1.72 -17.92
N PRO A 93 4.65 -2.28 -19.11
CA PRO A 93 5.20 -1.77 -20.36
C PRO A 93 4.80 -0.30 -20.55
N PHE A 94 3.62 0.12 -20.08
CA PHE A 94 3.22 1.52 -20.11
C PHE A 94 4.08 2.40 -19.19
N LEU A 95 4.44 1.92 -17.99
CA LEU A 95 5.40 2.57 -17.10
C LEU A 95 6.74 2.79 -17.81
N ILE A 96 7.31 1.73 -18.37
CA ILE A 96 8.62 1.79 -19.03
C ILE A 96 8.59 2.77 -20.21
N PHE A 97 7.53 2.72 -21.02
CA PHE A 97 7.31 3.70 -22.08
C PHE A 97 7.25 5.14 -21.56
N LEU A 98 6.53 5.40 -20.46
CA LEU A 98 6.43 6.75 -19.89
C LEU A 98 7.70 7.23 -19.20
N LEU A 99 8.52 6.34 -18.64
CA LEU A 99 9.84 6.70 -18.12
C LEU A 99 10.76 7.15 -19.26
N LEU A 100 10.74 6.45 -20.40
CA LEU A 100 11.48 6.90 -21.59
C LEU A 100 10.93 8.20 -22.15
N LEU A 101 9.59 8.35 -22.21
CA LEU A 101 8.98 9.59 -22.67
C LEU A 101 9.30 10.76 -21.72
N ALA A 102 9.37 10.53 -20.42
CA ALA A 102 9.80 11.52 -19.44
C ALA A 102 11.22 11.99 -19.73
N LEU A 103 12.17 11.06 -19.94
CA LEU A 103 13.53 11.41 -20.35
C LEU A 103 13.56 12.17 -21.68
N TYR A 104 12.86 11.67 -22.71
CA TYR A 104 12.82 12.29 -24.03
C TYR A 104 12.26 13.71 -23.95
N SER A 105 11.21 13.91 -23.16
CA SER A 105 10.57 15.21 -22.94
C SER A 105 11.48 16.18 -22.20
N ALA A 106 12.21 15.74 -21.16
CA ALA A 106 13.14 16.59 -20.44
C ALA A 106 14.32 17.02 -21.32
N ILE A 107 14.89 16.09 -22.11
CA ILE A 107 15.97 16.40 -23.05
C ILE A 107 15.49 17.39 -24.11
N THR A 108 14.37 17.09 -24.78
CA THR A 108 13.82 17.96 -25.82
C THR A 108 13.44 19.34 -25.27
N PHE A 109 12.78 19.38 -24.10
CA PHE A 109 12.43 20.64 -23.44
C PHE A 109 13.67 21.49 -23.12
N THR A 110 14.69 20.89 -22.51
CA THR A 110 15.93 21.61 -22.18
C THR A 110 16.67 22.08 -23.43
N LEU A 111 16.81 21.24 -24.45
CA LEU A 111 17.47 21.60 -25.71
C LEU A 111 16.79 22.81 -26.37
N TYR A 112 15.47 22.75 -26.55
CA TYR A 112 14.74 23.85 -27.19
C TYR A 112 14.68 25.09 -26.31
N ALA A 113 14.57 24.95 -24.98
CA ALA A 113 14.63 26.09 -24.07
C ALA A 113 15.98 26.82 -24.16
N VAL A 114 17.10 26.08 -24.23
CA VAL A 114 18.44 26.65 -24.43
C VAL A 114 18.54 27.37 -25.78
N LEU A 115 18.04 26.77 -26.87
CA LEU A 115 18.02 27.40 -28.20
C LEU A 115 17.15 28.67 -28.25
N LEU A 116 16.04 28.70 -27.51
CA LEU A 116 15.17 29.87 -27.43
C LEU A 116 15.85 31.03 -26.69
N ILE A 117 16.49 30.74 -25.55
CA ILE A 117 17.13 31.78 -24.74
C ILE A 117 18.51 32.19 -25.26
N SER A 118 19.19 31.39 -26.09
CA SER A 118 20.51 31.73 -26.64
C SER A 118 20.49 32.98 -27.54
N ASN A 119 19.33 33.34 -28.06
CA ASN A 119 19.13 34.55 -28.85
C ASN A 119 18.79 35.79 -27.99
N ALA A 120 18.65 35.63 -26.67
CA ALA A 120 18.31 36.72 -25.77
C ALA A 120 19.57 37.53 -25.39
N PRO A 121 19.48 38.88 -25.33
CA PRO A 121 20.62 39.74 -24.99
C PRO A 121 21.11 39.57 -23.54
N ARG A 122 20.24 39.10 -22.65
CA ARG A 122 20.56 38.79 -21.24
C ARG A 122 19.79 37.54 -20.82
N ILE A 123 20.50 36.57 -20.24
CA ILE A 123 19.92 35.32 -19.74
C ILE A 123 20.09 35.29 -18.22
N PRO A 124 19.00 35.21 -17.43
CA PRO A 124 19.12 35.03 -15.99
C PRO A 124 19.79 33.69 -15.69
N ILE A 125 20.85 33.69 -14.86
CA ILE A 125 21.57 32.47 -14.44
C ILE A 125 20.61 31.46 -13.81
N ALA A 126 19.59 31.93 -13.09
CA ALA A 126 18.54 31.10 -12.51
C ALA A 126 17.83 30.20 -13.54
N VAL A 127 17.62 30.67 -14.76
CA VAL A 127 16.99 29.86 -15.84
C VAL A 127 17.93 28.73 -16.26
N LEU A 128 19.22 29.02 -16.44
CA LEU A 128 20.22 28.00 -16.80
C LEU A 128 20.37 26.94 -15.70
N ILE A 129 20.39 27.35 -14.43
CA ILE A 129 20.39 26.44 -13.28
C ILE A 129 19.13 25.56 -13.30
N ALA A 130 17.95 26.15 -13.52
CA ALA A 130 16.71 25.40 -13.56
C ALA A 130 16.69 24.36 -14.69
N LEU A 131 17.13 24.73 -15.90
CA LEU A 131 17.22 23.82 -17.05
C LEU A 131 18.22 22.68 -16.82
N ALA A 132 19.36 22.97 -16.19
CA ALA A 132 20.33 21.96 -15.79
C ALA A 132 19.74 20.99 -14.77
N ILE A 133 19.03 21.50 -13.75
CA ILE A 133 18.37 20.65 -12.75
C ILE A 133 17.26 19.82 -13.41
N ILE A 134 16.44 20.37 -14.30
CA ILE A 134 15.43 19.60 -15.04
C ILE A 134 16.08 18.43 -15.79
N PHE A 135 17.16 18.70 -16.53
CA PHE A 135 17.86 17.68 -17.31
C PHE A 135 18.48 16.60 -16.42
N PHE A 136 19.42 16.97 -15.54
CA PHE A 136 20.15 16.01 -14.71
C PHE A 136 19.26 15.38 -13.63
N GLY A 137 18.36 16.16 -13.05
CA GLY A 137 17.42 15.70 -12.04
C GLY A 137 16.43 14.69 -12.60
N THR A 138 15.88 14.91 -13.81
CA THR A 138 14.98 13.92 -14.43
C THR A 138 15.73 12.63 -14.78
N ILE A 139 16.98 12.73 -15.27
CA ILE A 139 17.83 11.55 -15.51
C ILE A 139 18.02 10.76 -14.21
N ALA A 140 18.49 11.42 -13.14
CA ALA A 140 18.70 10.80 -11.84
C ALA A 140 17.40 10.18 -11.29
N ALA A 141 16.27 10.87 -11.43
CA ALA A 141 14.97 10.40 -10.98
C ALA A 141 14.53 9.10 -11.68
N VAL A 142 14.67 9.02 -13.00
CA VAL A 142 14.30 7.83 -13.77
C VAL A 142 15.22 6.66 -13.43
N PHE A 143 16.53 6.88 -13.27
CA PHE A 143 17.46 5.85 -12.81
C PHE A 143 17.11 5.36 -11.40
N MET A 144 16.81 6.26 -10.47
CA MET A 144 16.38 5.92 -9.12
C MET A 144 15.07 5.12 -9.13
N GLY A 145 14.12 5.51 -9.98
CA GLY A 145 12.87 4.80 -10.24
C GLY A 145 13.08 3.36 -10.70
N LEU A 146 13.87 3.16 -11.75
CA LEU A 146 14.21 1.84 -12.30
C LEU A 146 14.97 1.00 -11.27
N PHE A 147 15.89 1.61 -10.52
CA PHE A 147 16.60 0.93 -9.44
C PHE A 147 15.62 0.43 -8.37
N ARG A 148 14.67 1.25 -7.94
CA ARG A 148 13.64 0.88 -6.95
C ARG A 148 12.63 -0.14 -7.45
N LEU A 149 12.42 -0.23 -8.77
CA LEU A 149 11.60 -1.26 -9.39
C LEU A 149 12.23 -2.66 -9.23
N ILE A 150 13.54 -2.77 -9.45
CA ILE A 150 14.29 -4.03 -9.39
C ILE A 150 14.69 -4.36 -7.95
N PHE A 151 15.03 -3.33 -7.16
CA PHE A 151 15.45 -3.42 -5.77
C PHE A 151 14.50 -2.61 -4.86
N PRO A 152 13.29 -3.14 -4.59
CA PRO A 152 12.39 -2.55 -3.61
C PRO A 152 13.07 -2.42 -2.25
N LYS A 153 12.71 -1.38 -1.48
CA LYS A 153 13.18 -1.23 -0.10
C LYS A 153 12.84 -2.50 0.69
N LYS A 154 13.83 -3.03 1.41
CA LYS A 154 13.59 -4.15 2.33
C LYS A 154 12.78 -3.62 3.52
N ILE A 155 11.71 -4.33 3.86
CA ILE A 155 11.03 -4.14 5.15
C ILE A 155 11.98 -4.74 6.19
N LEU A 156 12.50 -3.90 7.07
CA LEU A 156 13.30 -4.37 8.20
C LEU A 156 12.29 -4.81 9.28
N PRO A 157 12.28 -6.10 9.65
CA PRO A 157 11.41 -6.56 10.71
C PRO A 157 11.81 -5.87 12.01
N TYR A 158 10.84 -5.20 12.65
CA TYR A 158 10.99 -4.62 13.97
C TYR A 158 10.09 -5.38 14.94
N GLY A 159 10.68 -5.97 15.98
CA GLY A 159 9.95 -6.85 16.90
C GLY A 159 10.74 -8.10 17.31
N ILE A 160 10.12 -8.92 18.13
CA ILE A 160 10.65 -10.22 18.57
C ILE A 160 10.12 -11.34 17.68
N ILE A 161 10.98 -12.29 17.34
CA ILE A 161 10.61 -13.47 16.56
C ILE A 161 10.06 -14.53 17.51
N ILE A 162 8.89 -15.06 17.20
CA ILE A 162 8.25 -16.07 18.02
C ILE A 162 8.64 -17.46 17.54
N ASP A 163 9.34 -18.22 18.39
CA ASP A 163 9.70 -19.61 18.11
C ASP A 163 8.49 -20.56 18.20
N GLN A 164 8.48 -21.58 17.35
CA GLN A 164 7.37 -22.53 17.27
C GLN A 164 7.26 -23.42 18.50
N ASN A 165 8.38 -23.79 19.11
CA ASN A 165 8.39 -24.68 20.26
C ASN A 165 8.05 -23.91 21.55
N SER A 166 8.39 -22.62 21.63
CA SER A 166 8.14 -21.80 22.82
C SER A 166 6.70 -21.28 22.93
N GLN A 167 6.00 -21.06 21.82
CA GLN A 167 4.64 -20.49 21.80
C GLN A 167 3.64 -21.40 21.06
N THR A 168 3.49 -22.64 21.54
CA THR A 168 2.76 -23.70 20.83
C THR A 168 1.28 -23.36 20.57
N LYS A 169 0.59 -22.74 21.55
CA LYS A 169 -0.84 -22.38 21.42
C LYS A 169 -1.07 -21.36 20.29
N LEU A 170 -0.27 -20.31 20.23
CA LEU A 170 -0.33 -19.28 19.19
C LEU A 170 -0.08 -19.86 17.79
N TRP A 171 1.01 -20.63 17.64
CA TRP A 171 1.34 -21.27 16.37
C TRP A 171 0.26 -22.25 15.91
N ARG A 172 -0.34 -23.01 16.83
CA ARG A 172 -1.46 -23.91 16.51
C ARG A 172 -2.68 -23.14 15.99
N LEU A 173 -3.02 -22.01 16.59
CA LEU A 173 -4.14 -21.16 16.14
C LEU A 173 -3.88 -20.62 14.73
N ILE A 174 -2.69 -20.07 14.50
CA ILE A 174 -2.27 -19.51 13.21
C ILE A 174 -2.27 -20.58 12.11
N ASN A 175 -1.67 -21.74 12.37
CA ASN A 175 -1.64 -22.84 11.42
C ASN A 175 -3.05 -23.38 11.13
N LYS A 176 -3.90 -23.49 12.16
CA LYS A 176 -5.31 -23.84 11.98
C LYS A 176 -6.02 -22.86 11.05
N THR A 177 -5.84 -21.54 11.26
CA THR A 177 -6.46 -20.53 10.41
C THR A 177 -6.01 -20.64 8.94
N SER A 178 -4.72 -20.90 8.69
CA SER A 178 -4.23 -21.15 7.33
C SER A 178 -4.80 -22.44 6.71
N GLY A 179 -4.96 -23.49 7.51
CA GLY A 179 -5.56 -24.76 7.10
C GLY A 179 -7.04 -24.62 6.73
N ASP A 180 -7.82 -23.91 7.56
CA ASP A 180 -9.24 -23.63 7.33
C ASP A 180 -9.46 -22.85 6.01
N LEU A 181 -8.51 -21.98 5.64
CA LEU A 181 -8.55 -21.21 4.39
C LEU A 181 -7.95 -21.97 3.17
N GLY A 182 -7.22 -23.06 3.41
CA GLY A 182 -6.48 -23.80 2.37
C GLY A 182 -5.31 -23.02 1.77
N THR A 183 -4.67 -22.13 2.53
CA THR A 183 -3.49 -21.36 2.10
C THR A 183 -2.21 -21.94 2.71
N LYS A 184 -1.03 -21.56 2.20
CA LYS A 184 0.23 -21.97 2.84
C LYS A 184 0.34 -21.34 4.23
N CYS A 185 0.89 -22.10 5.16
CA CYS A 185 1.18 -21.65 6.52
C CYS A 185 2.10 -20.42 6.55
N ILE A 186 2.10 -19.74 7.70
CA ILE A 186 3.06 -18.68 8.00
C ILE A 186 4.41 -19.31 8.33
N ASP A 187 5.49 -18.74 7.79
CA ASP A 187 6.86 -19.23 8.01
C ASP A 187 7.50 -18.59 9.25
N LYS A 188 7.05 -17.39 9.62
CA LYS A 188 7.62 -16.58 10.71
C LYS A 188 6.57 -15.68 11.34
N ILE A 189 6.55 -15.61 12.66
CA ILE A 189 5.71 -14.67 13.42
C ILE A 189 6.63 -13.65 14.09
N ILE A 190 6.27 -12.38 13.98
CA ILE A 190 6.95 -11.26 14.61
C ILE A 190 5.93 -10.48 15.43
N ILE A 191 6.19 -10.36 16.72
CA ILE A 191 5.43 -9.47 17.60
C ILE A 191 6.18 -8.15 17.65
N THR A 192 5.48 -7.04 17.41
CA THR A 192 6.05 -5.70 17.34
C THR A 192 5.40 -4.76 18.36
N PRO A 193 6.14 -3.74 18.86
CA PRO A 193 5.52 -2.66 19.62
C PRO A 193 4.72 -1.67 18.75
N ASP A 194 4.82 -1.76 17.43
CA ASP A 194 3.97 -0.97 16.52
C ASP A 194 2.52 -1.46 16.51
N HIS A 195 1.61 -0.59 16.09
CA HIS A 195 0.27 -1.02 15.73
C HIS A 195 0.27 -1.70 14.33
N GLY A 196 -0.86 -2.31 13.98
CA GLY A 196 -1.09 -3.10 12.79
C GLY A 196 -1.00 -4.62 13.04
N VAL A 197 -1.88 -5.35 12.35
CA VAL A 197 -1.77 -6.80 12.14
C VAL A 197 -1.74 -7.03 10.64
N GLY A 198 -0.75 -7.76 10.15
CA GLY A 198 -0.64 -7.98 8.71
C GLY A 198 0.37 -9.06 8.35
N VAL A 199 0.19 -9.61 7.16
CA VAL A 199 1.16 -10.55 6.58
C VAL A 199 1.91 -9.87 5.45
N TYR A 200 3.20 -10.16 5.32
CA TYR A 200 4.00 -9.74 4.17
C TYR A 200 4.93 -10.87 3.71
N LEU A 201 5.45 -10.73 2.49
CA LEU A 201 6.49 -11.62 1.99
C LEU A 201 7.89 -11.06 2.26
N GLU A 202 8.72 -11.83 2.95
CA GLU A 202 10.16 -11.65 3.06
C GLU A 202 10.89 -12.36 1.90
N GLY A 203 11.98 -11.77 1.42
CA GLY A 203 12.75 -12.27 0.28
C GLY A 203 13.12 -11.19 -0.74
N ASN A 204 13.85 -11.57 -1.79
CA ASN A 204 14.16 -10.67 -2.90
C ASN A 204 12.95 -10.57 -3.86
N PHE A 205 12.99 -9.62 -4.80
CA PHE A 205 11.87 -9.37 -5.71
C PHE A 205 11.47 -10.63 -6.51
N PHE A 206 12.45 -11.34 -7.06
CA PHE A 206 12.22 -12.56 -7.84
C PHE A 206 11.65 -13.70 -7.00
N SER A 207 12.15 -13.94 -5.79
CA SER A 207 11.62 -14.99 -4.91
C SER A 207 10.14 -14.73 -4.57
N LYS A 208 9.76 -13.47 -4.35
CA LYS A 208 8.36 -13.11 -4.09
C LYS A 208 7.46 -13.34 -5.31
N ILE A 209 7.90 -12.95 -6.51
CA ILE A 209 7.14 -13.15 -7.75
C ILE A 209 7.02 -14.64 -8.12
N PHE A 210 8.09 -15.42 -7.95
CA PHE A 210 8.07 -16.85 -8.25
C PHE A 210 7.46 -17.70 -7.11
N GLY A 211 6.95 -17.08 -6.05
CA GLY A 211 6.19 -17.75 -5.00
C GLY A 211 7.04 -18.54 -3.97
N SER A 212 8.34 -18.22 -3.88
CA SER A 212 9.29 -18.78 -2.91
C SER A 212 9.64 -17.81 -1.77
N GLY A 213 8.99 -16.65 -1.69
CA GLY A 213 9.12 -15.74 -0.55
C GLY A 213 8.53 -16.33 0.74
N ARG A 214 9.13 -15.99 1.88
CA ARG A 214 8.68 -16.43 3.21
C ARG A 214 7.54 -15.53 3.70
N ARG A 215 6.47 -16.11 4.21
CA ARG A 215 5.32 -15.39 4.78
C ARG A 215 5.62 -15.04 6.22
N VAL A 216 5.64 -13.74 6.50
CA VAL A 216 5.86 -13.20 7.84
C VAL A 216 4.57 -12.58 8.33
N LEU A 217 4.02 -13.11 9.42
CA LEU A 217 2.95 -12.46 10.17
C LEU A 217 3.58 -11.47 11.14
N GLN A 218 3.26 -10.19 10.98
CA GLN A 218 3.57 -9.16 11.96
C GLN A 218 2.30 -8.84 12.75
N MET A 219 2.42 -8.81 14.07
CA MET A 219 1.31 -8.56 14.96
C MET A 219 1.73 -7.55 16.03
N GLY A 220 1.11 -6.38 16.00
CA GLY A 220 1.29 -5.34 16.99
C GLY A 220 0.60 -5.67 18.30
N ILE A 221 1.33 -5.60 19.42
CA ILE A 221 0.75 -5.70 20.76
C ILE A 221 -0.40 -4.69 20.95
N PRO A 222 -0.24 -3.40 20.58
CA PRO A 222 -1.32 -2.43 20.73
C PRO A 222 -2.60 -2.83 19.98
N SER A 223 -2.47 -3.38 18.77
CA SER A 223 -3.61 -3.72 17.91
C SER A 223 -4.41 -4.91 18.41
N ILE A 224 -3.75 -5.88 19.03
CA ILE A 224 -4.40 -7.07 19.59
C ILE A 224 -4.91 -6.88 21.02
N TYR A 225 -4.74 -5.68 21.57
CA TYR A 225 -5.25 -5.31 22.89
C TYR A 225 -6.76 -5.58 23.00
N ASP A 226 -7.16 -6.33 24.03
CA ASP A 226 -8.54 -6.71 24.34
C ASP A 226 -9.32 -7.50 23.26
N LEU A 227 -8.62 -8.05 22.26
CA LEU A 227 -9.23 -8.95 21.28
C LEU A 227 -9.55 -10.32 21.90
N SER A 228 -10.66 -10.91 21.49
CA SER A 228 -10.92 -12.33 21.68
C SER A 228 -10.16 -13.18 20.66
N ILE A 229 -9.95 -14.45 20.97
CA ILE A 229 -9.32 -15.41 20.05
C ILE A 229 -10.10 -15.49 18.73
N ASN A 230 -11.44 -15.49 18.79
CA ASN A 230 -12.29 -15.53 17.60
C ASN A 230 -12.18 -14.28 16.73
N GLU A 231 -12.14 -13.09 17.34
CA GLU A 231 -11.89 -11.83 16.64
C GLU A 231 -10.54 -11.87 15.94
N LEU A 232 -9.48 -12.35 16.62
CA LEU A 232 -8.16 -12.52 16.01
C LEU A 232 -8.19 -13.52 14.84
N GLN A 233 -8.88 -14.66 14.98
CA GLN A 233 -8.97 -15.63 13.88
C GLN A 233 -9.68 -15.06 12.65
N ALA A 234 -10.74 -14.28 12.84
CA ALA A 234 -11.43 -13.59 11.75
C ALA A 234 -10.50 -12.59 11.04
N ILE A 235 -9.69 -11.84 11.80
CA ILE A 235 -8.69 -10.92 11.22
C ILE A 235 -7.59 -11.69 10.50
N LEU A 236 -7.04 -12.75 11.10
CA LEU A 236 -6.02 -13.59 10.45
C LEU A 236 -6.55 -14.23 9.16
N ALA A 237 -7.82 -14.65 9.13
CA ALA A 237 -8.45 -15.18 7.93
C ALA A 237 -8.57 -14.13 6.82
N HIS A 238 -8.89 -12.88 7.18
CA HIS A 238 -8.86 -11.74 6.26
C HIS A 238 -7.43 -11.53 5.74
N GLU A 239 -6.45 -11.40 6.63
CA GLU A 239 -5.05 -11.19 6.26
C GLU A 239 -4.54 -12.30 5.34
N TYR A 240 -4.85 -13.57 5.63
CA TYR A 240 -4.44 -14.70 4.81
C TYR A 240 -5.18 -14.77 3.47
N GLY A 241 -6.37 -14.17 3.39
CA GLY A 241 -7.13 -13.99 2.15
C GLY A 241 -6.32 -13.25 1.07
N HIS A 242 -5.42 -12.34 1.46
CA HIS A 242 -4.50 -11.67 0.55
C HIS A 242 -3.38 -12.58 0.01
N PHE A 243 -3.09 -13.68 0.69
CA PHE A 243 -1.93 -14.54 0.45
C PHE A 243 -2.29 -15.85 -0.28
N ASN A 244 -3.38 -15.88 -1.03
CA ASN A 244 -3.55 -16.93 -2.03
C ASN A 244 -2.50 -16.76 -3.15
N ASN A 245 -1.89 -17.86 -3.61
CA ASN A 245 -0.64 -17.83 -4.39
C ASN A 245 -0.65 -16.86 -5.60
N LYS A 246 -1.78 -16.74 -6.30
CA LYS A 246 -1.91 -15.82 -7.45
C LYS A 246 -2.02 -14.36 -7.01
N ASP A 247 -2.71 -14.08 -5.91
CA ASP A 247 -2.95 -12.72 -5.41
C ASP A 247 -1.69 -12.11 -4.81
N THR A 248 -0.82 -12.94 -4.22
CA THR A 248 0.47 -12.50 -3.65
C THR A 248 1.48 -12.03 -4.72
N GLN A 249 1.41 -12.62 -5.92
CA GLN A 249 2.27 -12.20 -7.03
C GLN A 249 1.86 -10.80 -7.53
N TRP A 250 0.55 -10.55 -7.65
CA TRP A 250 0.03 -9.24 -8.04
C TRP A 250 0.36 -8.16 -7.02
N SER A 251 0.23 -8.44 -5.72
CA SER A 251 0.55 -7.45 -4.68
C SER A 251 2.03 -7.05 -4.73
N THR A 252 2.94 -8.03 -4.81
CA THR A 252 4.38 -7.81 -4.95
C THR A 252 4.70 -6.95 -6.17
N PHE A 253 4.09 -7.28 -7.31
CA PHE A 253 4.28 -6.55 -8.56
C PHE A 253 3.79 -5.10 -8.48
N THR A 254 2.56 -4.88 -8.02
CA THR A 254 1.98 -3.54 -7.87
C THR A 254 2.74 -2.68 -6.86
N TYR A 255 3.27 -3.29 -5.79
CA TYR A 255 4.07 -2.60 -4.79
C TYR A 255 5.43 -2.15 -5.34
N ALA A 256 6.10 -2.98 -6.13
CA ALA A 256 7.37 -2.59 -6.77
C ALA A 256 7.14 -1.43 -7.75
N MET A 257 6.08 -1.50 -8.55
CA MET A 257 5.70 -0.41 -9.46
C MET A 257 5.35 0.88 -8.72
N SER A 258 4.55 0.80 -7.64
CA SER A 258 4.18 1.99 -6.86
C SER A 258 5.39 2.64 -6.20
N THR A 259 6.30 1.85 -5.66
CA THR A 259 7.56 2.32 -5.07
C THR A 259 8.42 3.01 -6.13
N SER A 260 8.62 2.36 -7.29
CA SER A 260 9.35 2.94 -8.42
C SER A 260 8.76 4.29 -8.82
N LEU A 261 7.44 4.37 -8.95
CA LEU A 261 6.75 5.58 -9.38
C LEU A 261 6.83 6.73 -8.39
N ILE A 262 6.55 6.45 -7.12
CA ILE A 262 6.59 7.45 -6.06
C ILE A 262 8.00 8.01 -5.97
N GLU A 263 9.02 7.16 -5.96
CA GLU A 263 10.41 7.59 -5.85
C GLU A 263 10.84 8.36 -7.12
N THR A 264 10.47 7.91 -8.32
CA THR A 264 10.74 8.67 -9.56
C THR A 264 10.12 10.06 -9.50
N LEU A 265 8.82 10.16 -9.20
CA LEU A 265 8.11 11.44 -9.20
C LEU A 265 8.66 12.38 -8.11
N LYS A 266 8.93 11.86 -6.90
CA LYS A 266 9.53 12.64 -5.81
C LYS A 266 10.91 13.19 -6.17
N SER A 267 11.70 12.43 -6.93
CA SER A 267 13.03 12.86 -7.39
C SER A 267 12.98 13.70 -8.67
N THR A 268 11.86 13.76 -9.38
CA THR A 268 11.73 14.52 -10.63
C THR A 268 11.53 16.01 -10.33
N PRO A 269 12.36 16.91 -10.89
CA PRO A 269 12.16 18.35 -10.74
C PRO A 269 10.78 18.78 -11.23
N GLY A 270 10.05 19.54 -10.43
CA GLY A 270 8.67 19.91 -10.71
C GLY A 270 8.19 21.12 -9.91
N PRO A 271 6.87 21.35 -9.84
CA PRO A 271 6.28 22.41 -9.03
C PRO A 271 6.66 22.25 -7.54
N GLY A 272 7.06 23.36 -6.90
CA GLY A 272 7.36 23.37 -5.45
C GLY A 272 8.58 24.20 -5.03
N GLY A 273 9.38 24.69 -5.98
CA GLY A 273 10.49 25.61 -5.69
C GLY A 273 10.05 27.07 -5.61
N GLU A 274 10.88 27.91 -4.98
CA GLU A 274 10.68 29.36 -4.91
C GLU A 274 11.35 30.11 -6.08
N GLY A 275 10.84 31.30 -6.37
CA GLY A 275 11.42 32.22 -7.35
C GLY A 275 11.43 31.69 -8.78
N MET A 276 12.33 32.25 -9.59
CA MET A 276 12.42 31.95 -11.02
C MET A 276 12.81 30.48 -11.31
N VAL A 277 13.64 29.88 -10.44
CA VAL A 277 14.03 28.47 -10.57
C VAL A 277 12.80 27.57 -10.42
N GLY A 278 12.01 27.78 -9.37
CA GLY A 278 10.77 27.03 -9.15
C GLY A 278 9.75 27.20 -10.28
N GLY A 279 9.61 28.42 -10.80
CA GLY A 279 8.74 28.71 -11.95
C GLY A 279 9.11 27.91 -13.20
N VAL A 280 10.40 27.83 -13.54
CA VAL A 280 10.88 27.05 -14.69
C VAL A 280 10.74 25.55 -14.45
N MET A 281 11.04 25.06 -13.24
CA MET A 281 10.84 23.64 -12.87
C MET A 281 9.39 23.20 -12.98
N ALA A 282 8.42 24.07 -12.66
CA ALA A 282 7.01 23.76 -12.78
C ALA A 282 6.57 23.48 -14.23
N LEU A 283 7.34 23.93 -15.23
CA LEU A 283 7.11 23.67 -16.64
C LEU A 283 7.68 22.33 -17.12
N ASN A 284 8.39 21.58 -16.27
CA ASN A 284 9.01 20.31 -16.66
C ASN A 284 7.94 19.30 -17.16
N PRO A 285 7.91 18.95 -18.46
CA PRO A 285 6.91 18.03 -18.99
C PRO A 285 7.04 16.62 -18.39
N ALA A 286 8.26 16.20 -18.03
CA ALA A 286 8.51 14.89 -17.44
C ALA A 286 7.74 14.71 -16.12
N TYR A 287 7.71 15.74 -15.27
CA TYR A 287 6.96 15.72 -14.02
C TYR A 287 5.47 15.48 -14.27
N TRP A 288 4.86 16.23 -15.20
CA TRP A 288 3.44 16.14 -15.49
C TRP A 288 3.03 14.82 -16.14
N ILE A 289 3.89 14.25 -17.00
CA ILE A 289 3.70 12.92 -17.58
C ILE A 289 3.68 11.86 -16.47
N LEU A 290 4.66 11.89 -15.57
CA LEU A 290 4.76 10.94 -14.46
C LEU A 290 3.63 11.13 -13.44
N PHE A 291 3.23 12.37 -13.17
CA PHE A 291 2.10 12.70 -12.30
C PHE A 291 0.77 12.21 -12.89
N PHE A 292 0.53 12.37 -14.19
CA PHE A 292 -0.63 11.78 -14.82
C PHE A 292 -0.66 10.25 -14.64
N TYR A 293 0.48 9.61 -14.86
CA TYR A 293 0.58 8.16 -14.74
C TYR A 293 0.41 7.67 -13.30
N ILE A 294 0.96 8.35 -12.29
CA ILE A 294 0.77 7.94 -10.89
C ILE A 294 -0.71 7.97 -10.52
N LYS A 295 -1.47 8.98 -10.98
CA LYS A 295 -2.92 9.05 -10.80
C LYS A 295 -3.64 7.92 -11.52
N LEU A 296 -3.28 7.65 -12.78
CA LEU A 296 -3.86 6.53 -13.52
C LEU A 296 -3.57 5.19 -12.83
N PHE A 297 -2.32 4.93 -12.48
CA PHE A 297 -1.86 3.73 -11.82
C PHE A 297 -2.66 3.46 -10.54
N PHE A 298 -2.71 4.42 -9.61
CA PHE A 298 -3.43 4.24 -8.35
C PHE A 298 -4.93 4.07 -8.55
N ARG A 299 -5.54 4.75 -9.52
CA ARG A 299 -6.96 4.53 -9.83
C ARG A 299 -7.25 3.07 -10.21
N ILE A 300 -6.36 2.46 -11.00
CA ILE A 300 -6.51 1.07 -11.46
C ILE A 300 -6.20 0.10 -10.33
N THR A 301 -5.04 0.24 -9.68
CA THR A 301 -4.60 -0.69 -8.64
C THR A 301 -5.50 -0.64 -7.41
N ASN A 302 -6.04 0.52 -7.06
CA ASN A 302 -6.92 0.63 -5.90
C ASN A 302 -8.30 0.01 -6.20
N GLY A 303 -8.76 0.05 -7.46
CA GLY A 303 -9.89 -0.77 -7.91
C GLY A 303 -9.67 -2.26 -7.72
N PHE A 304 -8.49 -2.77 -8.09
CA PHE A 304 -8.14 -4.16 -7.86
C PHE A 304 -7.96 -4.50 -6.36
N SER A 305 -7.41 -3.57 -5.58
CA SER A 305 -7.28 -3.70 -4.12
C SER A 305 -8.63 -3.90 -3.44
N ARG A 306 -9.62 -3.05 -3.74
CA ARG A 306 -10.99 -3.18 -3.17
C ARG A 306 -11.62 -4.53 -3.45
N ILE A 307 -11.34 -5.12 -4.62
CA ILE A 307 -11.84 -6.45 -4.96
C ILE A 307 -11.26 -7.50 -4.03
N ARG A 308 -9.94 -7.46 -3.83
CA ARG A 308 -9.23 -8.38 -2.96
C ARG A 308 -9.70 -8.27 -1.52
N GLU A 309 -9.91 -7.05 -1.04
CA GLU A 309 -10.47 -6.78 0.29
C GLU A 309 -11.84 -7.42 0.49
N VAL A 310 -12.77 -7.24 -0.46
CA VAL A 310 -14.10 -7.90 -0.38
C VAL A 310 -13.98 -9.43 -0.37
N MET A 311 -13.03 -10.00 -1.12
CA MET A 311 -12.80 -11.44 -1.12
C MET A 311 -12.19 -11.95 0.18
N ALA A 312 -11.25 -11.21 0.75
CA ALA A 312 -10.64 -11.50 2.04
C ALA A 312 -11.68 -11.43 3.16
N ASP A 313 -12.53 -10.40 3.15
CA ASP A 313 -13.67 -10.27 4.05
C ASP A 313 -14.62 -11.45 3.93
N LEU A 314 -15.00 -11.82 2.70
CA LEU A 314 -15.90 -12.96 2.45
C LEU A 314 -15.34 -14.25 3.06
N ASN A 315 -14.07 -14.56 2.81
CA ASN A 315 -13.45 -15.77 3.36
C ASN A 315 -13.42 -15.74 4.90
N SER A 316 -13.15 -14.57 5.48
CA SER A 316 -13.15 -14.37 6.93
C SER A 316 -14.53 -14.63 7.53
N VAL A 317 -15.57 -13.99 6.99
CA VAL A 317 -16.95 -14.10 7.53
C VAL A 317 -17.56 -15.47 7.27
N GLU A 318 -17.22 -16.15 6.16
CA GLU A 318 -17.63 -17.53 5.88
C GLU A 318 -17.04 -18.52 6.89
N LEU A 319 -15.78 -18.33 7.28
CA LEU A 319 -15.07 -19.25 8.18
C LEU A 319 -15.33 -18.96 9.66
N TYR A 320 -15.36 -17.69 10.06
CA TYR A 320 -15.35 -17.28 11.47
C TYR A 320 -16.58 -16.47 11.89
N GLY A 321 -17.48 -16.15 10.97
CA GLY A 321 -18.73 -15.44 11.24
C GLY A 321 -18.58 -13.92 11.19
N GLY A 322 -19.70 -13.25 10.86
CA GLY A 322 -19.73 -11.80 10.69
C GLY A 322 -19.52 -11.00 11.97
N GLU A 323 -19.91 -11.53 13.14
CA GLU A 323 -19.77 -10.82 14.41
C GLU A 323 -18.31 -10.71 14.86
N ALA A 324 -17.58 -11.83 14.88
CA ALA A 324 -16.15 -11.86 15.19
C ALA A 324 -15.35 -10.96 14.23
N PHE A 325 -15.68 -10.98 12.93
CA PHE A 325 -15.05 -10.10 11.95
C PHE A 325 -15.32 -8.62 12.20
N LYS A 326 -16.58 -8.21 12.40
CA LYS A 326 -16.93 -6.80 12.68
C LYS A 326 -16.28 -6.30 13.96
N ASN A 327 -16.40 -7.07 15.04
CA ASN A 327 -15.84 -6.68 16.34
C ASN A 327 -14.32 -6.61 16.28
N GLY A 328 -13.65 -7.59 15.65
CA GLY A 328 -12.21 -7.59 15.47
C GLY A 328 -11.74 -6.40 14.63
N LEU A 329 -12.40 -6.12 13.50
CA LEU A 329 -12.03 -5.03 12.60
C LEU A 329 -12.17 -3.67 13.29
N GLN A 330 -13.26 -3.49 14.03
CA GLN A 330 -13.51 -2.28 14.80
C GLN A 330 -12.49 -2.07 15.91
N LYS A 331 -12.22 -3.13 16.70
CA LYS A 331 -11.26 -3.06 17.80
C LYS A 331 -9.85 -2.78 17.30
N ILE A 332 -9.39 -3.42 16.23
CA ILE A 332 -8.07 -3.13 15.65
C ILE A 332 -8.01 -1.69 15.18
N ALA A 333 -8.97 -1.23 14.37
CA ALA A 333 -8.96 0.14 13.87
C ALA A 333 -8.95 1.17 15.01
N ARG A 334 -9.72 0.93 16.08
CA ARG A 334 -9.73 1.78 17.27
C ARG A 334 -8.43 1.70 18.06
N ASN A 335 -7.91 0.51 18.32
CA ASN A 335 -6.65 0.30 19.01
C ASN A 335 -5.50 1.01 18.31
N ASP A 336 -5.45 0.93 16.98
CA ASP A 336 -4.44 1.57 16.16
C ASP A 336 -4.49 3.10 16.30
N ILE A 337 -5.69 3.70 16.24
CA ILE A 337 -5.90 5.14 16.45
C ILE A 337 -5.52 5.56 17.87
N VAL A 338 -6.01 4.84 18.88
CA VAL A 338 -5.71 5.13 20.29
C VAL A 338 -4.20 5.08 20.53
N PHE A 339 -3.54 4.06 19.99
CA PHE A 339 -2.10 3.93 20.13
C PHE A 339 -1.34 5.04 19.37
N SER A 340 -1.70 5.34 18.12
CA SER A 340 -1.01 6.39 17.36
C SER A 340 -1.23 7.77 17.95
N GLU A 341 -2.48 8.16 18.19
CA GLU A 341 -2.82 9.55 18.52
C GLU A 341 -2.65 9.85 20.02
N LEU A 342 -2.94 8.89 20.90
CA LEU A 342 -2.86 9.11 22.35
C LEU A 342 -1.56 8.57 22.93
N VAL A 343 -1.13 7.36 22.56
CA VAL A 343 0.10 6.78 23.14
C VAL A 343 1.33 7.39 22.48
N ASN A 344 1.50 7.28 21.17
CA ASN A 344 2.71 7.77 20.49
C ASN A 344 2.80 9.29 20.47
N ASP A 345 1.73 9.97 20.01
CA ASP A 345 1.78 11.40 19.73
C ASP A 345 1.53 12.28 20.95
N LYS A 346 1.14 11.69 22.09
CA LYS A 346 0.89 12.41 23.34
C LYS A 346 1.61 11.82 24.54
N TYR A 347 1.18 10.67 25.06
CA TYR A 347 1.66 10.17 26.35
C TYR A 347 3.13 9.75 26.33
N ALA A 348 3.61 9.18 25.23
CA ALA A 348 5.02 8.84 25.08
C ALA A 348 5.90 10.10 25.11
N ILE A 349 5.47 11.18 24.47
CA ILE A 349 6.21 12.46 24.48
C ILE A 349 6.20 13.07 25.87
N GLU A 350 5.03 13.15 26.52
CA GLU A 350 4.89 13.66 27.90
C GLU A 350 5.79 12.88 28.89
N LEU A 351 5.81 11.55 28.81
CA LEU A 351 6.67 10.72 29.65
C LEU A 351 8.16 10.96 29.37
N LEU A 352 8.55 11.05 28.10
CA LEU A 352 9.94 11.33 27.73
C LEU A 352 10.42 12.70 28.22
N ASP A 353 9.54 13.70 28.27
CA ASP A 353 9.86 15.04 28.79
C ASP A 353 10.04 15.04 30.31
N GLU A 354 9.38 14.12 31.01
CA GLU A 354 9.59 13.84 32.43
C GLU A 354 10.72 12.84 32.71
N GLU A 355 11.51 12.46 31.70
CA GLU A 355 12.56 11.43 31.78
C GLU A 355 12.04 10.05 32.26
N LYS A 356 10.76 9.77 31.97
CA LYS A 356 10.09 8.50 32.26
C LYS A 356 9.92 7.68 31.00
N THR A 357 9.70 6.38 31.19
CA THR A 357 9.44 5.42 30.11
C THR A 357 8.10 4.73 30.34
N ILE A 358 7.55 4.14 29.27
CA ILE A 358 6.35 3.32 29.39
C ILE A 358 6.74 2.03 30.12
N THR A 359 5.99 1.67 31.17
CA THR A 359 6.23 0.42 31.92
C THR A 359 5.61 -0.79 31.25
N SER A 360 4.47 -0.58 30.58
CA SER A 360 3.72 -1.59 29.86
C SER A 360 2.83 -0.94 28.81
N ILE A 361 2.85 -1.50 27.58
CA ILE A 361 1.92 -1.15 26.51
C ILE A 361 0.47 -1.47 26.93
N ASP A 362 0.21 -2.60 27.59
CA ASP A 362 -1.14 -2.94 28.07
C ASP A 362 -1.66 -1.90 29.08
N ILE A 363 -0.81 -1.47 30.01
CA ILE A 363 -1.17 -0.48 31.03
C ILE A 363 -1.43 0.89 30.38
N ILE A 364 -0.58 1.34 29.47
CA ILE A 364 -0.77 2.66 28.83
C ILE A 364 -1.96 2.65 27.87
N MET A 365 -2.24 1.53 27.18
CA MET A 365 -3.45 1.37 26.38
C MET A 365 -4.70 1.45 27.25
N LYS A 366 -4.71 0.76 28.41
CA LYS A 366 -5.80 0.87 29.38
C LYS A 366 -6.00 2.31 29.84
N PHE A 367 -4.91 2.99 30.23
CA PHE A 367 -4.96 4.39 30.64
C PHE A 367 -5.52 5.32 29.54
N ALA A 368 -5.10 5.11 28.29
CA ALA A 368 -5.60 5.88 27.15
C ALA A 368 -7.10 5.64 26.90
N TYR A 369 -7.59 4.40 27.08
CA TYR A 369 -9.01 4.10 27.01
C TYR A 369 -9.81 4.73 28.17
N ASP A 370 -9.27 4.68 29.38
CA ASP A 370 -9.89 5.28 30.57
C ASP A 370 -9.97 6.81 30.44
N SER A 371 -8.98 7.45 29.81
CA SER A 371 -8.93 8.92 29.64
C SER A 371 -9.97 9.46 28.65
N ILE A 372 -10.28 8.74 27.58
CA ILE A 372 -11.36 9.11 26.64
C ILE A 372 -12.75 8.70 27.14
N GLY A 373 -12.81 7.67 28.00
CA GLY A 373 -14.04 7.15 28.57
C GLY A 373 -15.04 6.59 27.55
N LYS A 374 -16.23 6.20 28.04
CA LYS A 374 -17.25 5.53 27.22
C LYS A 374 -17.82 6.40 26.10
N LEU A 375 -17.92 7.72 26.32
CA LEU A 375 -18.44 8.65 25.31
C LEU A 375 -17.42 8.86 24.19
N GLY A 376 -16.14 9.06 24.52
CA GLY A 376 -15.06 9.19 23.54
C GLY A 376 -14.91 7.93 22.68
N ILE A 377 -15.03 6.74 23.28
CA ILE A 377 -15.03 5.47 22.52
C ILE A 377 -16.19 5.43 21.50
N LYS A 378 -17.42 5.80 21.92
CA LYS A 378 -18.58 5.82 21.02
C LYS A 378 -18.42 6.83 19.88
N GLU A 379 -17.85 7.99 20.17
CA GLU A 379 -17.56 9.01 19.16
C GLU A 379 -16.51 8.53 18.16
N LEU A 380 -15.43 7.93 18.65
CA LEU A 380 -14.38 7.36 17.81
C LEU A 380 -14.93 6.24 16.91
N ASP A 381 -15.71 5.33 17.46
CA ASP A 381 -16.40 4.26 16.72
C ASP A 381 -17.36 4.84 15.64
N HIS A 382 -18.10 5.89 15.98
CA HIS A 382 -19.00 6.57 15.05
C HIS A 382 -18.21 7.28 13.92
N ASN A 383 -17.09 7.90 14.25
CA ASN A 383 -16.20 8.56 13.28
C ASN A 383 -15.54 7.54 12.34
N LEU A 384 -15.09 6.39 12.85
CA LEU A 384 -14.60 5.26 12.04
C LEU A 384 -15.64 4.81 11.01
N LEU A 385 -16.90 4.68 11.43
CA LEU A 385 -18.01 4.29 10.54
C LEU A 385 -18.40 5.40 9.55
N ASN A 386 -18.28 6.67 9.91
CA ASN A 386 -18.68 7.79 9.06
C ASN A 386 -17.62 8.22 8.06
N ASN A 387 -16.35 8.34 8.49
CA ASN A 387 -15.22 8.68 7.61
C ASN A 387 -15.04 7.65 6.50
N SER A 388 -15.54 6.44 6.72
CA SER A 388 -15.53 5.38 5.74
C SER A 388 -16.73 5.38 4.78
N LYS A 389 -17.74 6.26 4.92
CA LYS A 389 -18.93 6.29 4.03
C LYS A 389 -18.64 6.77 2.62
N THR A 390 -17.68 7.67 2.44
CA THR A 390 -17.32 8.20 1.11
C THR A 390 -16.20 7.36 0.51
N SER A 391 -16.55 6.49 -0.44
CA SER A 391 -15.55 5.76 -1.22
C SER A 391 -15.16 6.56 -2.49
N THR A 392 -13.90 6.97 -2.58
CA THR A 392 -13.31 7.52 -3.78
C THR A 392 -12.74 6.40 -4.68
N PRO A 393 -12.58 6.64 -6.00
CA PRO A 393 -11.88 5.71 -6.88
C PRO A 393 -10.43 5.40 -6.45
N TYR A 394 -9.83 6.22 -5.59
CA TYR A 394 -8.46 6.10 -5.10
C TYR A 394 -8.33 5.42 -3.74
N ASP A 395 -9.42 4.94 -3.13
CA ASP A 395 -9.31 4.24 -1.84
C ASP A 395 -8.90 2.78 -2.07
N SER A 396 -7.89 2.28 -1.33
CA SER A 396 -7.44 0.89 -1.43
C SER A 396 -8.43 -0.11 -0.80
N HIS A 397 -9.31 0.37 0.08
CA HIS A 397 -10.29 -0.45 0.82
C HIS A 397 -11.73 -0.05 0.49
N PRO A 398 -12.69 -0.99 0.55
CA PRO A 398 -14.11 -0.68 0.58
C PRO A 398 -14.47 0.12 1.84
N SER A 399 -15.59 0.84 1.80
CA SER A 399 -16.15 1.49 2.98
C SER A 399 -16.43 0.48 4.10
N LEU A 400 -16.18 0.86 5.35
CA LEU A 400 -16.48 0.02 6.52
C LEU A 400 -17.95 -0.40 6.55
N GLU A 401 -18.86 0.51 6.16
CA GLU A 401 -20.28 0.21 5.99
C GLU A 401 -20.53 -0.97 5.04
N LYS A 402 -19.85 -1.03 3.89
CA LYS A 402 -19.98 -2.16 2.95
C LYS A 402 -19.43 -3.45 3.54
N ARG A 403 -18.30 -3.38 4.25
CA ARG A 403 -17.69 -4.53 4.92
C ARG A 403 -18.63 -5.08 6.00
N TYR A 404 -19.29 -4.20 6.75
CA TYR A 404 -20.27 -4.57 7.78
C TYR A 404 -21.51 -5.22 7.17
N LYS A 405 -22.08 -4.63 6.10
CA LYS A 405 -23.21 -5.22 5.38
C LYS A 405 -22.87 -6.60 4.81
N LEU A 406 -21.65 -6.79 4.31
CA LEU A 406 -21.18 -8.09 3.84
C LEU A 406 -21.12 -9.10 5.00
N ALA A 407 -20.60 -8.68 6.16
CA ALA A 407 -20.52 -9.51 7.35
C ALA A 407 -21.90 -9.91 7.89
N ASP A 408 -22.90 -9.02 7.80
CA ASP A 408 -24.27 -9.30 8.26
C ASP A 408 -24.97 -10.43 7.49
N ILE A 409 -24.48 -10.78 6.28
CA ILE A 409 -24.98 -11.92 5.49
C ILE A 409 -24.67 -13.25 6.20
N TYR A 410 -23.50 -13.35 6.85
CA TYR A 410 -22.99 -14.60 7.43
C TYR A 410 -23.09 -14.58 8.95
N LYS A 411 -24.30 -14.86 9.46
CA LYS A 411 -24.55 -15.10 10.88
C LYS A 411 -24.19 -16.54 11.26
N VAL A 412 -22.90 -16.88 11.27
CA VAL A 412 -22.46 -18.21 11.75
C VAL A 412 -22.26 -18.17 13.26
N ASN A 413 -23.08 -18.92 13.99
CA ASN A 413 -22.89 -19.31 15.40
C ASN A 413 -21.81 -20.39 15.50
N LYS A 414 -20.53 -20.06 15.30
CA LYS A 414 -19.46 -20.91 15.85
C LYS A 414 -19.45 -20.71 17.37
N LYS A 415 -19.18 -21.77 18.16
CA LYS A 415 -18.98 -21.66 19.62
C LYS A 415 -17.99 -20.53 19.86
N ASP A 416 -18.46 -19.47 20.51
CA ASP A 416 -17.68 -18.26 20.65
C ASP A 416 -16.56 -18.53 21.66
N ASN A 417 -15.31 -18.60 21.19
CA ASN A 417 -14.17 -18.60 22.08
C ASN A 417 -13.90 -17.15 22.48
N SER A 418 -14.51 -16.76 23.59
CA SER A 418 -14.41 -15.43 24.18
C SER A 418 -13.12 -15.22 24.97
N ASP A 419 -12.27 -16.25 25.10
CA ASP A 419 -10.95 -16.11 25.70
C ASP A 419 -10.15 -15.03 24.98
N LYS A 420 -9.33 -14.31 25.75
CA LYS A 420 -8.54 -13.18 25.25
C LYS A 420 -7.27 -13.66 24.55
N VAL A 421 -6.81 -12.90 23.56
CA VAL A 421 -5.63 -13.23 22.75
C VAL A 421 -4.37 -13.43 23.61
N ASN A 422 -4.23 -12.69 24.71
CA ASN A 422 -3.09 -12.84 25.62
C ASN A 422 -2.95 -14.25 26.21
N THR A 423 -4.04 -15.02 26.33
CA THR A 423 -4.03 -16.42 26.80
C THR A 423 -3.38 -17.41 25.82
N LEU A 424 -3.16 -16.99 24.56
CA LEU A 424 -2.45 -17.78 23.55
C LEU A 424 -0.94 -17.80 23.75
N PHE A 425 -0.41 -16.87 24.55
CA PHE A 425 1.00 -16.77 24.86
C PHE A 425 1.28 -17.57 26.13
N GLU A 426 2.34 -18.38 26.13
CA GLU A 426 2.73 -19.17 27.30
C GLU A 426 3.20 -18.27 28.46
N ASP A 427 3.81 -17.11 28.14
CA ASP A 427 4.17 -16.06 29.09
C ASP A 427 3.93 -14.69 28.47
N TRP A 428 2.68 -14.21 28.58
CA TRP A 428 2.30 -12.89 28.07
C TRP A 428 3.10 -11.76 28.71
N LYS A 429 3.37 -11.85 30.02
CA LYS A 429 4.05 -10.78 30.76
C LYS A 429 5.47 -10.58 30.24
N LYS A 430 6.19 -11.66 29.98
CA LYS A 430 7.55 -11.57 29.41
C LYS A 430 7.54 -10.97 27.99
N ILE A 431 6.61 -11.40 27.14
CA ILE A 431 6.47 -10.84 25.78
C ILE A 431 6.18 -9.34 25.85
N GLU A 432 5.31 -8.94 26.76
CA GLU A 432 4.91 -7.55 26.97
C GLU A 432 6.07 -6.69 27.48
N GLU A 433 6.88 -7.22 28.40
CA GLU A 433 8.11 -6.58 28.90
C GLU A 433 9.15 -6.41 27.78
N ASP A 434 9.45 -7.47 27.03
CA ASP A 434 10.42 -7.45 25.92
C ASP A 434 10.00 -6.42 24.84
N ILE A 435 8.71 -6.39 24.49
CA ILE A 435 8.17 -5.47 23.49
C ILE A 435 8.16 -4.03 24.01
N THR A 436 7.80 -3.80 25.27
CA THR A 436 7.79 -2.46 25.87
C THR A 436 9.21 -1.90 25.97
N ASN A 437 10.19 -2.72 26.35
CA ASN A 437 11.60 -2.34 26.34
C ASN A 437 12.07 -1.95 24.93
N LEU A 438 11.69 -2.73 23.93
CA LEU A 438 11.97 -2.44 22.52
C LEU A 438 11.33 -1.11 22.09
N TYR A 439 10.06 -0.86 22.46
CA TYR A 439 9.37 0.40 22.20
C TYR A 439 10.12 1.60 22.79
N ASN A 440 10.45 1.55 24.08
CA ASN A 440 11.16 2.63 24.79
C ASN A 440 12.55 2.89 24.18
N TYR A 441 13.29 1.83 23.83
CA TYR A 441 14.60 1.98 23.18
C TYR A 441 14.51 2.77 21.86
N ARG A 442 13.50 2.47 21.03
CA ARG A 442 13.29 3.22 19.78
C ARG A 442 12.86 4.66 20.03
N LEU A 443 12.03 4.93 21.03
CA LEU A 443 11.69 6.29 21.40
C LEU A 443 12.93 7.10 21.77
N LEU A 444 13.80 6.55 22.63
CA LEU A 444 15.05 7.22 23.03
C LEU A 444 15.97 7.48 21.82
N LEU A 445 16.04 6.56 20.87
CA LEU A 445 16.77 6.74 19.60
C LEU A 445 16.20 7.88 18.76
N ILE A 446 14.88 7.92 18.56
CA ILE A 446 14.21 8.94 17.73
C ILE A 446 14.41 10.34 18.31
N PHE A 447 14.33 10.46 19.63
CA PHE A 447 14.45 11.74 20.34
C PHE A 447 15.89 12.08 20.76
N ASN A 448 16.91 11.31 20.31
CA ASN A 448 18.32 11.48 20.69
C ASN A 448 18.56 11.56 22.22
N LYS A 449 17.74 10.87 23.01
CA LYS A 449 17.81 10.84 24.48
C LYS A 449 18.49 9.56 25.02
N LEU A 450 19.28 8.86 24.20
CA LEU A 450 20.04 7.69 24.68
C LEU A 450 20.97 8.11 25.83
N PRO A 451 21.04 7.33 26.93
CA PRO A 451 22.09 7.52 27.92
C PRO A 451 23.44 7.44 27.20
N GLN A 452 24.24 8.51 27.29
CA GLN A 452 25.66 8.42 26.93
C GLN A 452 26.26 7.34 27.84
N GLU A 453 26.67 6.21 27.27
CA GLU A 453 27.38 5.17 28.02
C GLU A 453 28.55 5.81 28.78
N LYS A 454 28.57 5.63 30.11
CA LYS A 454 29.69 6.00 30.99
C LYS A 454 30.59 4.81 31.20
#